data_AF-N1UUB3-F1
#
_entry.id   AF-N1UUB3-F1
#
_cell.length_a   1.000
_cell.length_b   1.000
_cell.length_c   1.000
_cell.angle_alpha   90.00
_cell.angle_beta   90.00
_cell.angle_gamma   90.00
#
_symmetry.space_group_name_H-M   'P 1'
#
loop_
_entity.id
_entity.type
_entity.pdbx_description
1 polymer ?
#
loop_
_entity_poly.entity_id
_entity_poly.type
_entity_poly.pdbx_seq_one_letter_code
_entity_poly.pdbx_strand_id
1 'polypeptide(L)'
;MSRTVDRGAGLAAPLLVLASALVAIAGAFLGSGALGGTPIQDAAGGWLDEDSTPLAPASGAFRIWSLIYLGLLAYSVWQLLPAQRGAGRQRQLRPWAVVAMLLNAAWIWVVQAGWLGMSLIVIVVLLAVLARIFVLLVRTRPNGTADEIITDGTFGLYFGWVTIATVANTAAVLAAAGFDGFGLPVPVVASPV
;
A
#
# COMPACT_ATOMS: atom_id res chain seq x y z
N MET A 1 24.61 -18.43 -37.30
CA MET A 1 23.94 -17.11 -37.33
C MET A 1 22.45 -17.30 -37.03
N SER A 2 22.08 -17.52 -35.77
CA SER A 2 20.68 -17.67 -35.35
C SER A 2 20.18 -16.32 -34.83
N ARG A 3 19.36 -15.64 -35.64
CA ARG A 3 18.54 -14.52 -35.15
C ARG A 3 17.56 -15.10 -34.15
N THR A 4 17.84 -14.98 -32.85
CA THR A 4 16.81 -15.07 -31.82
C THR A 4 15.77 -14.02 -32.15
N VAL A 5 14.60 -14.46 -32.60
CA VAL A 5 13.42 -13.62 -32.73
C VAL A 5 13.23 -12.94 -31.40
N ASP A 6 13.50 -11.64 -31.37
CA ASP A 6 13.23 -10.77 -30.22
C ASP A 6 11.71 -10.75 -30.06
N ARG A 7 11.18 -11.71 -29.28
CA ARG A 7 9.77 -11.78 -28.94
C ARG A 7 9.50 -10.50 -28.17
N GLY A 8 8.92 -9.50 -28.86
CA GLY A 8 8.54 -8.23 -28.28
C GLY A 8 7.97 -8.44 -26.89
N ALA A 9 8.55 -7.76 -25.90
CA ALA A 9 8.32 -8.04 -24.49
C ALA A 9 6.81 -8.23 -24.19
N GLY A 10 6.45 -9.43 -23.71
CA GLY A 10 5.07 -9.87 -23.59
C GLY A 10 4.22 -9.00 -22.66
N LEU A 11 2.91 -8.96 -22.92
CA LEU A 11 1.93 -8.14 -22.19
C LEU A 11 1.43 -8.73 -20.87
N ALA A 12 1.63 -10.03 -20.65
CA ALA A 12 1.06 -10.73 -19.49
C ALA A 12 1.45 -10.09 -18.15
N ALA A 13 2.73 -9.78 -17.95
CA ALA A 13 3.19 -9.18 -16.70
C ALA A 13 2.66 -7.74 -16.49
N PRO A 14 2.73 -6.81 -17.47
CA PRO A 14 2.06 -5.52 -17.37
C PRO A 14 0.56 -5.59 -17.10
N LEU A 15 -0.16 -6.50 -17.75
CA LEU A 15 -1.60 -6.71 -17.51
C LEU A 15 -1.88 -7.20 -16.10
N LEU A 16 -1.02 -8.06 -15.54
CA LEU A 16 -1.13 -8.49 -14.16
C LEU A 16 -0.93 -7.32 -13.17
N VAL A 17 0.01 -6.40 -13.46
CA VAL A 17 0.15 -5.17 -12.66
C VAL A 17 -1.14 -4.35 -12.70
N LEU A 18 -1.68 -4.10 -13.90
CA LEU A 18 -2.93 -3.36 -14.04
C LEU A 18 -4.09 -4.03 -13.32
N ALA A 19 -4.27 -5.34 -13.49
CA ALA A 19 -5.32 -6.09 -12.80
C ALA A 19 -5.17 -5.99 -11.27
N SER A 20 -3.94 -6.08 -10.76
CA SER A 20 -3.67 -5.96 -9.31
C SER A 20 -3.96 -4.55 -8.80
N ALA A 21 -3.64 -3.51 -9.57
CA ALA A 21 -3.98 -2.13 -9.21
C ALA A 21 -5.49 -1.91 -9.18
N LEU A 22 -6.23 -2.45 -10.16
CA LEU A 22 -7.69 -2.38 -10.18
C LEU A 22 -8.32 -3.12 -8.98
N VAL A 23 -7.78 -4.29 -8.61
CA VAL A 23 -8.21 -5.02 -7.40
C VAL A 23 -7.96 -4.21 -6.13
N ALA A 24 -6.78 -3.59 -5.99
CA ALA A 24 -6.47 -2.74 -4.84
C ALA A 24 -7.39 -1.51 -4.76
N ILE A 25 -7.61 -0.82 -5.89
CA ILE A 25 -8.49 0.35 -5.98
C ILE A 25 -9.94 -0.04 -5.67
N ALA A 26 -10.42 -1.16 -6.22
CA ALA A 26 -11.76 -1.66 -5.93
C ALA A 26 -11.91 -2.03 -4.45
N GLY A 27 -10.92 -2.72 -3.88
CA GLY A 27 -10.88 -3.04 -2.46
C GLY A 27 -10.93 -1.78 -1.59
N ALA A 28 -10.15 -0.75 -1.94
CA ALA A 28 -10.15 0.53 -1.24
C ALA A 28 -11.47 1.28 -1.33
N PHE A 29 -12.10 1.26 -2.50
CA PHE A 29 -13.40 1.88 -2.73
C PHE A 29 -14.52 1.17 -1.94
N LEU A 30 -14.46 -0.16 -1.83
CA LEU A 30 -15.35 -0.92 -0.96
C LEU A 30 -15.06 -0.64 0.52
N GLY A 31 -13.78 -0.59 0.88
CA GLY A 31 -13.31 -0.34 2.23
C GLY A 31 -13.62 1.05 2.78
N SER A 32 -13.80 2.05 1.91
CA SER A 32 -14.09 3.44 2.33
C SER A 32 -15.53 3.67 2.79
N GLY A 33 -16.42 2.68 2.64
CA GLY A 33 -17.85 2.84 2.93
C GLY A 33 -18.63 3.54 1.81
N ALA A 34 -18.01 3.80 0.65
CA ALA A 34 -18.63 4.54 -0.46
C ALA A 34 -19.87 3.86 -1.07
N LEU A 35 -20.06 2.55 -0.87
CA LEU A 35 -21.24 1.80 -1.30
C LEU A 35 -22.22 1.48 -0.15
N GLY A 36 -22.03 2.09 1.03
CA GLY A 36 -22.67 1.69 2.28
C GLY A 36 -21.89 0.56 2.97
N GLY A 37 -21.74 0.66 4.29
CA GLY A 37 -20.89 -0.20 5.12
C GLY A 37 -20.08 0.62 6.13
N THR A 38 -19.34 -0.05 7.03
CA THR A 38 -18.45 0.63 7.97
C THR A 38 -17.19 1.11 7.23
N PRO A 39 -16.89 2.43 7.23
CA PRO A 39 -15.63 2.92 6.73
C PRO A 39 -14.45 2.27 7.46
N ILE A 40 -13.32 2.09 6.77
CA ILE A 40 -12.15 1.38 7.29
C ILE A 40 -11.59 2.00 8.58
N GLN A 41 -11.76 3.31 8.80
CA GLN A 41 -11.37 3.98 10.03
C GLN A 41 -12.25 3.57 11.23
N ASP A 42 -13.54 3.32 10.96
CA ASP A 42 -14.53 2.89 11.95
C ASP A 42 -14.56 1.37 12.13
N ALA A 43 -13.92 0.64 11.21
CA ALA A 43 -13.80 -0.80 11.24
C ALA A 43 -12.91 -1.28 12.40
N ALA A 44 -13.02 -2.56 12.74
CA ALA A 44 -12.35 -3.15 13.91
C ALA A 44 -12.64 -2.39 15.23
N GLY A 45 -13.84 -1.82 15.40
CA GLY A 45 -14.25 -1.12 16.62
C GLY A 45 -13.75 0.33 16.73
N GLY A 46 -13.39 0.96 15.61
CA GLY A 46 -12.92 2.35 15.59
C GLY A 46 -11.49 2.53 16.11
N TRP A 47 -10.72 1.45 16.31
CA TRP A 47 -9.33 1.53 16.80
C TRP A 47 -8.33 2.09 15.78
N LEU A 48 -8.76 2.25 14.52
CA LEU A 48 -7.98 2.88 13.46
C LEU A 48 -8.47 4.31 13.15
N ASP A 49 -9.42 4.80 13.93
CA ASP A 49 -9.94 6.16 13.84
C ASP A 49 -8.93 7.19 14.35
N GLU A 50 -9.05 8.43 13.89
CA GLU A 50 -8.17 9.53 14.29
C GLU A 50 -8.18 9.81 15.80
N ASP A 51 -9.28 9.48 16.48
CA ASP A 51 -9.44 9.70 17.91
C ASP A 51 -9.07 8.48 18.77
N SER A 52 -8.68 7.32 18.20
CA SER A 52 -8.39 6.15 19.05
C SER A 52 -6.96 6.12 19.60
N THR A 53 -6.01 6.77 18.94
CA THR A 53 -4.64 6.89 19.46
C THR A 53 -4.00 8.24 19.09
N PRO A 54 -3.09 8.80 19.89
CA PRO A 54 -2.35 10.02 19.53
C PRO A 54 -1.52 9.92 18.23
N LEU A 55 -1.33 8.70 17.73
CA LEU A 55 -0.57 8.40 16.51
C LEU A 55 -1.49 8.06 15.32
N ALA A 56 -2.81 8.01 15.54
CA ALA A 56 -3.75 7.78 14.48
C ALA A 56 -3.73 9.00 13.54
N PRO A 57 -3.60 8.78 12.22
CA PRO A 57 -3.50 9.89 11.31
C PRO A 57 -4.89 10.53 11.15
N ALA A 58 -4.98 11.86 11.36
CA ALA A 58 -6.20 12.65 11.24
C ALA A 58 -6.98 12.33 9.95
N SER A 59 -8.31 12.42 9.92
CA SER A 59 -9.22 12.02 8.83
C SER A 59 -8.85 12.54 7.43
N GLY A 60 -8.09 13.64 7.33
CA GLY A 60 -7.46 14.11 6.09
C GLY A 60 -6.39 13.18 5.49
N ALA A 61 -5.84 12.27 6.29
CA ALA A 61 -4.87 11.23 5.95
C ALA A 61 -5.34 10.28 4.86
N PHE A 62 -6.65 10.03 4.78
CA PHE A 62 -7.22 9.21 3.72
C PHE A 62 -7.05 9.81 2.32
N ARG A 63 -6.80 11.12 2.21
CA ARG A 63 -6.50 11.75 0.91
C ARG A 63 -5.15 11.31 0.34
N ILE A 64 -4.21 10.89 1.20
CA ILE A 64 -2.91 10.36 0.76
C ILE A 64 -3.11 9.04 0.01
N TRP A 65 -4.05 8.20 0.44
CA TRP A 65 -4.40 6.97 -0.27
C TRP A 65 -4.90 7.24 -1.69
N SER A 66 -5.74 8.27 -1.90
CA SER A 66 -6.18 8.66 -3.25
C SER A 66 -5.00 9.01 -4.16
N LEU A 67 -3.99 9.71 -3.64
CA LEU A 67 -2.77 10.04 -4.38
C LEU A 67 -1.92 8.79 -4.68
N ILE A 68 -1.80 7.87 -3.71
CA ILE A 68 -1.11 6.58 -3.90
C ILE A 68 -1.82 5.76 -4.97
N TYR A 69 -3.14 5.61 -4.91
CA TYR A 69 -3.90 4.84 -5.90
C TYR A 69 -3.82 5.46 -7.30
N LEU A 70 -3.84 6.79 -7.40
CA LEU A 70 -3.61 7.48 -8.66
C LEU A 70 -2.20 7.19 -9.22
N GLY A 71 -1.18 7.24 -8.36
CA GLY A 71 0.19 6.87 -8.71
C GLY A 71 0.31 5.41 -9.15
N LEU A 72 -0.33 4.47 -8.45
CA LEU A 72 -0.34 3.04 -8.80
C LEU A 72 -1.05 2.78 -10.14
N LEU A 73 -2.12 3.52 -10.42
CA LEU A 73 -2.80 3.47 -11.72
C LEU A 73 -1.90 4.03 -12.84
N ALA A 74 -1.27 5.17 -12.61
CA ALA A 74 -0.31 5.76 -13.54
C ALA A 74 0.87 4.81 -13.80
N TYR A 75 1.43 4.19 -12.76
CA TYR A 75 2.47 3.17 -12.87
C TYR A 75 2.00 1.95 -13.68
N SER A 76 0.77 1.50 -13.46
CA SER A 76 0.21 0.35 -14.19
C SER A 76 0.06 0.65 -15.68
N VAL A 77 -0.43 1.84 -16.03
CA VAL A 77 -0.49 2.30 -17.43
C VAL A 77 0.93 2.45 -18.00
N TRP A 78 1.88 3.00 -17.23
CA TRP A 78 3.28 3.10 -17.60
C TRP A 78 3.89 1.74 -17.96
N GLN A 79 3.56 0.67 -17.24
CA GLN A 79 4.02 -0.69 -17.55
C GLN A 79 3.52 -1.21 -18.92
N LEU A 80 2.39 -0.69 -19.42
CA LEU A 80 1.84 -1.09 -20.71
C LEU A 80 2.59 -0.47 -21.88
N LEU A 81 3.41 0.57 -21.70
CA LEU A 81 4.13 1.22 -22.79
C LEU A 81 5.24 0.29 -23.33
N PRO A 82 5.41 0.19 -24.67
CA PRO A 82 6.41 -0.71 -25.28
C PRO A 82 7.83 -0.54 -24.71
N ALA A 83 8.25 0.71 -24.45
CA ALA A 83 9.54 1.04 -23.88
C ALA A 83 9.76 0.45 -22.47
N GLN A 84 8.68 0.29 -21.70
CA GLN A 84 8.76 -0.24 -20.33
C GLN A 84 8.66 -1.75 -20.30
N ARG A 85 7.92 -2.38 -21.23
CA ARG A 85 7.71 -3.84 -21.25
C ARG A 85 9.03 -4.62 -21.18
N GLY A 86 10.03 -4.18 -21.96
CA GLY A 86 11.37 -4.78 -22.00
C GLY A 86 12.39 -4.22 -21.00
N ALA A 87 12.06 -3.16 -20.27
CA ALA A 87 13.01 -2.51 -19.37
C ALA A 87 13.41 -3.40 -18.19
N GLY A 88 14.72 -3.64 -18.03
CA GLY A 88 15.26 -4.53 -16.99
C GLY A 88 14.93 -4.10 -15.56
N ARG A 89 14.87 -2.77 -15.30
CA ARG A 89 14.38 -2.18 -14.04
C ARG A 89 12.95 -2.61 -13.76
N GLN A 90 12.07 -2.40 -14.73
CA GLN A 90 10.63 -2.66 -14.59
C GLN A 90 10.33 -4.14 -14.42
N ARG A 91 11.05 -5.02 -15.14
CA ARG A 91 10.95 -6.47 -14.97
C ARG A 91 11.26 -6.93 -13.54
N GLN A 92 12.16 -6.26 -12.83
CA GLN A 92 12.48 -6.57 -11.43
C GLN A 92 11.44 -6.01 -10.46
N LEU A 93 10.83 -4.87 -10.75
CA LEU A 93 9.85 -4.20 -9.88
C LEU A 93 8.46 -4.85 -9.92
N ARG A 94 7.97 -5.24 -11.12
CA ARG A 94 6.62 -5.80 -11.34
C ARG A 94 6.15 -6.85 -10.33
N PRO A 95 6.90 -7.92 -10.04
CA PRO A 95 6.41 -8.95 -9.12
C PRO A 95 6.17 -8.39 -7.71
N TRP A 96 7.06 -7.52 -7.23
CA TRP A 96 6.89 -6.88 -5.92
C TRP A 96 5.74 -5.86 -5.93
N ALA A 97 5.58 -5.12 -7.02
CA ALA A 97 4.46 -4.19 -7.19
C ALA A 97 3.11 -4.93 -7.12
N VAL A 98 2.98 -6.07 -7.81
CA VAL A 98 1.79 -6.93 -7.74
C VAL A 98 1.54 -7.40 -6.31
N VAL A 99 2.56 -7.95 -5.65
CA VAL A 99 2.44 -8.44 -4.27
C VAL A 99 2.04 -7.31 -3.31
N ALA A 100 2.60 -6.10 -3.45
CA ALA A 100 2.24 -4.94 -2.64
C ALA A 100 0.76 -4.57 -2.80
N MET A 101 0.27 -4.50 -4.03
CA MET A 101 -1.14 -4.15 -4.31
C MET A 101 -2.10 -5.22 -3.78
N LEU A 102 -1.76 -6.50 -3.90
CA LEU A 102 -2.58 -7.60 -3.37
C LEU A 102 -2.58 -7.64 -1.84
N LEU A 103 -1.43 -7.41 -1.19
CA LEU A 103 -1.33 -7.30 0.26
C LEU A 103 -2.13 -6.11 0.79
N ASN A 104 -2.14 -5.00 0.06
CA ASN A 104 -2.94 -3.84 0.40
C ASN A 104 -4.44 -4.12 0.33
N ALA A 105 -4.90 -4.76 -0.74
CA ALA A 105 -6.28 -5.25 -0.82
C ALA A 105 -6.58 -6.20 0.35
N ALA A 106 -5.71 -7.17 0.62
CA ALA A 106 -5.88 -8.13 1.72
C ALA A 106 -5.94 -7.45 3.09
N TRP A 107 -5.12 -6.42 3.34
CA TRP A 107 -5.15 -5.66 4.59
C TRP A 107 -6.52 -5.03 4.83
N ILE A 108 -7.12 -4.43 3.79
CA ILE A 108 -8.46 -3.83 3.87
C ILE A 108 -9.48 -4.90 4.30
N TRP A 109 -9.46 -6.07 3.67
CA TRP A 109 -10.37 -7.18 4.03
C TRP A 109 -10.18 -7.66 5.46
N VAL A 110 -8.93 -7.79 5.93
CA VAL A 110 -8.61 -8.24 7.29
C VAL A 110 -9.10 -7.24 8.34
N VAL A 111 -8.92 -5.94 8.09
CA VAL A 111 -9.45 -4.88 8.98
C VAL A 111 -10.97 -4.87 8.96
N GLN A 112 -11.61 -4.98 7.80
CA GLN A 112 -13.07 -5.03 7.70
C GLN A 112 -13.67 -6.27 8.38
N ALA A 113 -12.93 -7.38 8.46
CA ALA A 113 -13.31 -8.56 9.23
C ALA A 113 -13.13 -8.39 10.76
N GLY A 114 -12.60 -7.25 11.22
CA GLY A 114 -12.31 -6.98 12.63
C GLY A 114 -11.07 -7.70 13.16
N TRP A 115 -10.24 -8.29 12.29
CA TRP A 115 -9.09 -9.11 12.71
C TRP A 115 -7.85 -8.24 12.93
N LEU A 116 -7.88 -7.40 13.97
CA LEU A 116 -6.86 -6.38 14.24
C LEU A 116 -5.43 -6.94 14.42
N GLY A 117 -5.28 -8.09 15.07
CA GLY A 117 -3.96 -8.75 15.19
C GLY A 117 -3.40 -9.23 13.86
N MET A 118 -4.27 -9.73 12.97
CA MET A 118 -3.86 -10.17 11.63
C MET A 118 -3.55 -8.98 10.72
N SER A 119 -4.23 -7.83 10.90
CA SER A 119 -3.94 -6.63 10.10
C SER A 119 -2.51 -6.14 10.33
N LEU A 120 -2.01 -6.24 11.57
CA LEU A 120 -0.62 -5.94 11.89
C LEU A 120 0.38 -6.86 11.17
N ILE A 121 0.09 -8.15 11.06
CA ILE A 121 0.95 -9.09 10.31
C ILE A 121 0.96 -8.70 8.83
N VAL A 122 -0.21 -8.45 8.24
CA VAL A 122 -0.31 -8.11 6.81
C VAL A 122 0.39 -6.78 6.51
N ILE A 123 0.23 -5.75 7.34
CA ILE A 123 0.85 -4.44 7.09
C ILE A 123 2.38 -4.49 7.24
N VAL A 124 2.91 -5.31 8.15
CA VAL A 124 4.36 -5.52 8.28
C VAL A 124 4.92 -6.25 7.06
N VAL A 125 4.22 -7.26 6.53
CA VAL A 125 4.63 -7.94 5.30
C VAL A 125 4.57 -6.98 4.10
N LEU A 126 3.53 -6.16 4.00
CA LEU A 126 3.42 -5.11 2.99
C LEU A 126 4.59 -4.11 3.09
N LEU A 127 4.93 -3.67 4.30
CA LEU A 127 6.06 -2.78 4.54
C LEU A 127 7.39 -3.40 4.09
N ALA A 128 7.62 -4.68 4.38
CA ALA A 128 8.82 -5.40 3.94
C ALA A 128 8.92 -5.50 2.41
N VAL A 129 7.79 -5.74 1.74
CA VAL A 129 7.71 -5.74 0.26
C VAL A 129 7.99 -4.35 -0.32
N LEU A 130 7.45 -3.29 0.28
CA LEU A 130 7.71 -1.92 -0.15
C LEU A 130 9.16 -1.50 0.13
N ALA A 131 9.76 -1.94 1.24
CA ALA A 131 11.19 -1.75 1.50
C ALA A 131 12.04 -2.44 0.43
N ARG A 132 11.64 -3.65 -0.02
CA ARG A 132 12.31 -4.34 -1.12
C ARG A 132 12.21 -3.55 -2.43
N ILE A 133 11.03 -2.98 -2.74
CA ILE A 133 10.85 -2.09 -3.88
C ILE A 133 11.79 -0.88 -3.75
N PHE A 134 11.79 -0.21 -2.60
CA PHE A 134 12.64 0.96 -2.36
C PHE A 134 14.13 0.66 -2.58
N VAL A 135 14.63 -0.48 -2.09
CA VAL A 135 16.00 -0.93 -2.34
C VAL A 135 16.27 -1.11 -3.85
N LEU A 136 15.32 -1.65 -4.62
CA LEU A 136 15.46 -1.78 -6.08
C LEU A 136 15.48 -0.41 -6.77
N LEU A 137 14.65 0.54 -6.31
CA LEU A 137 14.62 1.91 -6.85
C LEU A 137 15.95 2.63 -6.61
N VAL A 138 16.55 2.49 -5.42
CA VAL A 138 17.85 3.10 -5.10
C VAL A 138 18.99 2.44 -5.90
N ARG A 139 18.92 1.12 -6.12
CA ARG A 139 19.98 0.38 -6.83
C ARG A 139 19.94 0.50 -8.34
N THR A 140 18.84 0.98 -8.91
CA THR A 140 18.67 1.11 -10.35
C THR A 140 18.40 2.57 -10.70
N ARG A 141 18.88 3.07 -11.85
CA ARG A 141 18.61 4.46 -12.26
C ARG A 141 17.29 4.56 -13.04
N PRO A 142 16.49 5.62 -12.85
CA PRO A 142 15.28 5.82 -13.64
C PRO A 142 15.61 6.03 -15.11
N ASN A 143 14.75 5.57 -16.00
CA ASN A 143 14.90 5.80 -17.44
C ASN A 143 14.28 7.15 -17.86
N GLY A 144 14.77 8.24 -17.25
CA GLY A 144 14.30 9.61 -17.46
C GLY A 144 13.28 10.08 -16.43
N THR A 145 12.95 11.37 -16.49
CA THR A 145 12.13 12.07 -15.49
C THR A 145 10.72 11.50 -15.34
N ALA A 146 10.11 11.01 -16.44
CA ALA A 146 8.80 10.39 -16.36
C ALA A 146 8.82 9.08 -15.55
N ASP A 147 9.86 8.25 -15.73
CA ASP A 147 10.03 7.02 -14.96
C ASP A 147 10.30 7.32 -13.48
N GLU A 148 11.11 8.34 -13.22
CA GLU A 148 11.41 8.82 -11.86
C GLU A 148 10.15 9.30 -11.12
N ILE A 149 9.34 10.15 -11.74
CA ILE A 149 8.12 10.66 -11.11
C ILE A 149 7.09 9.53 -10.94
N ILE A 150 6.82 8.77 -12.00
CA ILE A 150 5.73 7.77 -12.01
C ILE A 150 6.11 6.55 -11.17
N THR A 151 7.32 6.02 -11.32
CA THR A 151 7.74 4.83 -10.58
C THR A 151 8.23 5.21 -9.19
N ASP A 152 9.24 6.08 -9.09
CA ASP A 152 9.95 6.31 -7.82
C ASP A 152 9.13 7.20 -6.89
N GLY A 153 8.48 8.22 -7.44
CA GLY A 153 7.54 9.05 -6.70
C GLY A 153 6.38 8.23 -6.10
N THR A 154 5.73 7.40 -6.92
CA THR A 154 4.62 6.55 -6.45
C THR A 154 5.05 5.59 -5.35
N PHE A 155 6.09 4.79 -5.59
CA PHE A 155 6.48 3.78 -4.61
C PHE A 155 7.20 4.36 -3.39
N GLY A 156 7.89 5.50 -3.55
CA GLY A 156 8.47 6.25 -2.43
C GLY A 156 7.39 6.81 -1.51
N LEU A 157 6.37 7.47 -2.07
CA LEU A 157 5.21 7.94 -1.31
C LEU A 157 4.50 6.76 -0.63
N TYR A 158 4.31 5.67 -1.36
CA TYR A 158 3.62 4.50 -0.83
C TYR A 158 4.39 3.86 0.33
N PHE A 159 5.71 3.68 0.20
CA PHE A 159 6.55 3.17 1.29
C PHE A 159 6.53 4.06 2.53
N GLY A 160 6.68 5.38 2.35
CA GLY A 160 6.62 6.34 3.44
C GLY A 160 5.28 6.28 4.18
N TRP A 161 4.18 6.21 3.44
CA TRP A 161 2.85 6.11 4.02
C TRP A 161 2.62 4.81 4.78
N VAL A 162 2.97 3.65 4.21
CA VAL A 162 2.82 2.36 4.90
C VAL A 162 3.68 2.28 6.16
N THR A 163 4.82 2.98 6.20
CA THR A 163 5.63 3.08 7.42
C THR A 163 4.84 3.74 8.56
N ILE A 164 4.19 4.89 8.30
CA ILE A 164 3.34 5.58 9.28
C ILE A 164 2.14 4.71 9.66
N ALA A 165 1.47 4.12 8.66
CA ALA A 165 0.33 3.25 8.89
C ALA A 165 0.68 2.02 9.76
N THR A 166 1.89 1.47 9.62
CA THR A 166 2.36 0.36 10.47
C THR A 166 2.49 0.78 11.93
N VAL A 167 3.00 2.00 12.20
CA VAL A 167 3.09 2.55 13.55
C VAL A 167 1.70 2.72 14.15
N ALA A 168 0.77 3.34 13.42
CA ALA A 168 -0.62 3.51 13.86
C ALA A 168 -1.32 2.16 14.10
N ASN A 169 -1.17 1.20 13.19
CA ASN A 169 -1.76 -0.14 13.34
C ASN A 169 -1.17 -0.88 14.56
N THR A 170 0.11 -0.69 14.86
CA THR A 170 0.75 -1.25 16.07
C THR A 170 0.15 -0.62 17.34
N ALA A 171 0.00 0.71 17.36
CA ALA A 171 -0.61 1.41 18.48
C ALA A 171 -2.05 0.94 18.73
N ALA A 172 -2.84 0.77 17.66
CA ALA A 172 -4.20 0.23 17.72
C ALA A 172 -4.25 -1.17 18.34
N VAL A 173 -3.38 -2.09 17.91
CA VAL A 173 -3.29 -3.45 18.47
C VAL A 173 -2.91 -3.43 19.95
N LEU A 174 -1.94 -2.60 20.34
CA LEU A 174 -1.51 -2.49 21.74
C LEU A 174 -2.62 -1.90 22.62
N ALA A 175 -3.30 -0.85 22.15
CA ALA A 175 -4.41 -0.24 22.87
C ALA A 175 -5.58 -1.23 23.04
N ALA A 176 -5.94 -1.95 21.98
CA ALA A 176 -6.97 -3.00 22.03
C ALA A 176 -6.59 -4.17 22.96
N ALA A 177 -5.30 -4.41 23.19
CA ALA A 177 -4.80 -5.40 24.14
C ALA A 177 -4.72 -4.88 25.59
N GLY A 178 -5.11 -3.63 25.85
CA GLY A 178 -5.10 -3.02 27.18
C GLY A 178 -3.72 -2.56 27.65
N PHE A 179 -2.79 -2.31 26.73
CA PHE A 179 -1.46 -1.80 27.06
C PHE A 179 -1.52 -0.35 27.56
N ASP A 180 -0.99 -0.09 28.75
CA ASP A 180 -1.10 1.19 29.49
C ASP A 180 0.09 2.15 29.28
N GLY A 181 0.91 1.93 28.24
CA GLY A 181 2.02 2.82 27.93
C GLY A 181 3.16 2.80 28.96
N PHE A 182 3.34 1.67 29.67
CA PHE A 182 4.31 1.52 30.76
C PHE A 182 4.06 2.46 31.96
N GLY A 183 2.81 2.90 32.16
CA GLY A 183 2.45 3.87 33.22
C GLY A 183 2.96 5.29 32.97
N LEU A 184 3.43 5.60 31.77
CA LEU A 184 3.74 6.97 31.36
C LEU A 184 2.43 7.73 31.14
N PRO A 185 2.35 9.03 31.50
CA PRO A 185 1.21 9.87 31.18
C PRO A 185 1.15 10.10 29.67
N VAL A 186 0.57 9.13 28.95
CA VAL A 186 0.11 9.32 27.59
C VAL A 186 -1.22 10.07 27.64
N PRO A 187 -1.45 11.08 26.78
CA PRO A 187 -2.79 11.62 26.60
C PRO A 187 -3.70 10.45 26.21
N VAL A 188 -4.52 9.98 27.15
CA VAL A 188 -5.51 8.94 26.90
C VAL A 188 -6.55 9.57 25.99
N VAL A 189 -6.56 9.18 24.72
CA VAL A 189 -7.74 9.44 23.89
C VAL A 189 -8.71 8.31 24.15
N ALA A 190 -9.96 8.66 24.39
CA ALA A 190 -10.96 7.81 25.01
C ALA A 190 -11.08 6.46 24.30
N SER A 191 -11.21 5.39 25.09
CA SER A 191 -11.66 4.09 24.59
C SER A 191 -12.97 4.28 23.80
N PRO A 192 -13.06 3.84 22.53
CA PRO A 192 -14.33 3.85 21.82
C PRO A 192 -15.27 2.89 22.55
N VAL A 193 -16.34 3.44 23.13
CA VAL A 193 -17.40 2.72 23.83
C VAL A 193 -18.28 2.00 22.83
#